data_AF-A0A3N4R9E5-F1
#
_entry.id   AF-A0A3N4R9E5-F1
#
_cell.length_a   1.000
_cell.length_b   1.000
_cell.length_c   1.000
_cell.angle_alpha   90.00
_cell.angle_beta   90.00
_cell.angle_gamma   90.00
#
_symmetry.space_group_name_H-M   'P 1'
#
loop_
_entity.id
_entity.type
_entity.pdbx_description
1 polymer ?
#
loop_
_entity_poly.entity_id
_entity_poly.type
_entity_poly.pdbx_seq_one_letter_code
_entity_poly.pdbx_strand_id
1 'polypeptide(L)'
;MSDHPPARRGRGRPPTLTGPRLQELLDHLADGLTIQQAATATGIARATVYNTRAHDPAAADAITTALAAGKAKRTAARHGTEGCYTRHGCRRPECTAAATAARTTRRTAGTDTVLPTPVTAAALPAPTGRTTLVLLDLHTTAPLAQAG
;
A
#
# COMPACT_ATOMS: atom_id res chain seq x y z
N MET A 1 -53.36 -9.30 -47.14
CA MET A 1 -52.57 -8.15 -46.65
C MET A 1 -51.57 -8.71 -45.65
N SER A 2 -50.34 -8.98 -46.09
CA SER A 2 -49.32 -9.58 -45.23
C SER A 2 -48.43 -8.48 -44.69
N ASP A 3 -48.68 -8.03 -43.47
CA ASP A 3 -47.82 -7.09 -42.76
C ASP A 3 -46.49 -7.77 -42.43
N HIS A 4 -45.44 -7.43 -43.19
CA HIS A 4 -44.07 -7.74 -42.79
C HIS A 4 -43.63 -6.72 -41.73
N PRO A 5 -43.14 -7.18 -40.56
CA PRO A 5 -42.64 -6.26 -39.54
C PRO A 5 -41.42 -5.48 -40.08
N PRO A 6 -41.29 -4.20 -39.75
CA PRO A 6 -40.19 -3.38 -40.26
C PRO A 6 -38.84 -3.96 -39.79
N ALA A 7 -37.86 -3.95 -40.69
CA ALA A 7 -36.50 -4.39 -40.38
C ALA A 7 -35.97 -3.64 -39.15
N ARG A 8 -35.62 -4.38 -38.10
CA ARG A 8 -35.00 -3.80 -36.90
C ARG A 8 -33.68 -3.16 -37.31
N ARG A 9 -33.50 -1.87 -37.02
CA ARG A 9 -32.21 -1.19 -37.16
C ARG A 9 -31.19 -1.99 -36.34
N GLY A 10 -30.20 -2.58 -37.02
CA GLY A 10 -29.16 -3.35 -36.36
C GLY A 10 -28.46 -2.51 -35.29
N ARG A 11 -28.10 -3.12 -34.15
CA ARG A 11 -27.26 -2.45 -33.16
C ARG A 11 -25.98 -2.02 -33.88
N GLY A 12 -25.68 -0.72 -33.87
CA GLY A 12 -24.47 -0.19 -34.50
C GLY A 12 -23.23 -0.98 -34.08
N ARG A 13 -22.23 -1.06 -34.96
CA ARG A 13 -20.99 -1.81 -34.70
C ARG A 13 -20.39 -1.33 -33.37
N PRO A 14 -20.16 -2.23 -32.40
CA PRO A 14 -19.54 -1.84 -31.14
C PRO A 14 -18.19 -1.15 -31.41
N PRO A 15 -17.84 -0.09 -30.65
CA PRO A 15 -16.55 0.56 -30.81
C PRO A 15 -15.44 -0.47 -30.59
N THR A 16 -14.57 -0.63 -31.58
CA THR A 16 -13.43 -1.54 -31.50
C THR A 16 -12.28 -0.89 -30.74
N LEU A 17 -11.78 -1.57 -29.71
CA LEU A 17 -10.54 -1.18 -29.01
C LEU A 17 -9.37 -1.44 -29.97
N THR A 18 -8.96 -0.42 -30.71
CA THR A 18 -7.93 -0.54 -31.76
C THR A 18 -6.96 0.63 -31.71
N GLY A 19 -5.71 0.37 -32.10
CA GLY A 19 -4.62 1.33 -32.27
C GLY A 19 -4.52 2.35 -31.13
N PRO A 20 -4.87 3.62 -31.38
CA PRO A 20 -4.68 4.71 -30.42
C PRO A 20 -5.45 4.52 -29.11
N ARG A 21 -6.67 3.97 -29.19
CA ARG A 21 -7.50 3.73 -27.99
C ARG A 21 -6.98 2.60 -27.11
N LEU A 22 -6.35 1.59 -27.73
CA LEU A 22 -5.68 0.54 -26.98
C LEU A 22 -4.46 1.13 -26.25
N GLN A 23 -3.66 1.95 -26.94
CA GLN A 23 -2.49 2.56 -26.33
C GLN A 23 -2.86 3.48 -25.14
N GLU A 24 -3.85 4.35 -25.32
CA GLU A 24 -4.34 5.24 -24.25
C GLU A 24 -4.84 4.44 -23.03
N LEU A 25 -5.54 3.33 -23.27
CA LEU A 25 -5.95 2.42 -22.20
C LEU A 25 -4.74 1.83 -21.47
N LEU A 26 -3.72 1.38 -22.20
CA LEU A 26 -2.51 0.79 -21.63
C LEU A 26 -1.73 1.81 -20.80
N ASP A 27 -1.62 3.05 -21.26
CA ASP A 27 -0.93 4.12 -20.55
C ASP A 27 -1.61 4.40 -19.20
N HIS A 28 -2.94 4.53 -19.19
CA HIS A 28 -3.70 4.69 -17.95
C HIS A 28 -3.54 3.50 -16.98
N LEU A 29 -3.53 2.27 -17.49
CA LEU A 29 -3.30 1.08 -16.67
C LEU A 29 -1.88 1.09 -16.08
N ALA A 30 -0.88 1.46 -16.87
CA ALA A 30 0.51 1.58 -16.44
C ALA A 30 0.72 2.71 -15.42
N ASP A 31 -0.13 3.75 -15.44
CA ASP A 31 -0.19 4.81 -14.43
C ASP A 31 -0.86 4.40 -13.12
N GLY A 32 -1.37 3.17 -13.06
CA GLY A 32 -1.97 2.64 -11.84
C GLY A 32 -3.47 2.90 -11.74
N LEU A 33 -4.15 3.24 -12.83
CA LEU A 33 -5.61 3.15 -12.85
C LEU A 33 -6.05 1.68 -12.89
N THR A 34 -7.26 1.43 -12.39
CA THR A 34 -7.93 0.14 -12.55
C THR A 34 -8.54 0.02 -13.96
N ILE A 35 -8.87 -1.20 -14.41
CA ILE A 35 -9.55 -1.42 -15.70
C ILE A 35 -10.82 -0.58 -15.80
N GLN A 36 -11.61 -0.46 -14.73
CA GLN A 36 -12.83 0.34 -14.75
C GLN A 36 -12.55 1.83 -14.94
N GLN A 37 -11.56 2.38 -14.22
CA GLN A 37 -11.19 3.78 -14.34
C GLN A 37 -10.57 4.09 -15.70
N ALA A 38 -9.67 3.24 -16.19
CA ALA A 38 -9.04 3.40 -17.50
C ALA A 38 -10.06 3.28 -18.64
N ALA A 39 -11.01 2.35 -18.55
CA ALA A 39 -12.10 2.22 -19.52
C ALA A 39 -13.00 3.47 -19.52
N THR A 40 -13.29 4.03 -18.33
CA THR A 40 -14.06 5.28 -18.22
C THR A 40 -13.31 6.47 -18.82
N ALA A 41 -12.01 6.59 -18.55
CA ALA A 41 -11.16 7.66 -19.07
C ALA A 41 -11.06 7.63 -20.60
N THR A 42 -10.94 6.43 -21.19
CA THR A 42 -10.87 6.23 -22.64
C THR A 42 -12.24 6.28 -23.36
N GLY A 43 -13.34 6.38 -22.60
CA GLY A 43 -14.70 6.35 -23.15
C GLY A 43 -15.10 4.99 -23.72
N ILE A 44 -14.55 3.89 -23.19
CA ILE A 44 -14.78 2.53 -23.67
C ILE A 44 -15.56 1.73 -22.63
N ALA A 45 -16.50 0.89 -23.09
CA ALA A 45 -17.19 0.00 -22.19
C ALA A 45 -16.22 -1.03 -21.59
N ARG A 46 -16.29 -1.25 -20.28
CA ARG A 46 -15.47 -2.25 -19.58
C ARG A 46 -15.58 -3.64 -20.21
N ALA A 47 -16.78 -4.02 -20.68
CA ALA A 47 -17.02 -5.28 -21.37
C ALA A 47 -16.19 -5.42 -22.66
N THR A 48 -15.99 -4.33 -23.41
CA THR A 48 -15.15 -4.32 -24.61
C THR A 48 -13.71 -4.70 -24.27
N VAL A 49 -13.16 -4.18 -23.16
CA VAL A 49 -11.79 -4.52 -22.73
C VAL A 49 -11.66 -6.02 -22.44
N TYR A 50 -12.62 -6.60 -21.72
CA TYR A 50 -12.58 -8.04 -21.42
C TYR A 50 -12.78 -8.90 -22.67
N ASN A 51 -13.68 -8.51 -23.58
CA ASN A 51 -13.84 -9.19 -24.86
C ASN A 51 -12.55 -9.12 -25.69
N THR A 52 -11.89 -7.96 -25.75
CA THR A 52 -10.61 -7.85 -26.45
C THR A 52 -9.56 -8.77 -25.83
N ARG A 53 -9.44 -8.83 -24.50
CA ARG A 53 -8.51 -9.79 -23.86
C ARG A 53 -8.82 -11.26 -24.16
N ALA A 54 -10.10 -11.59 -24.36
CA ALA A 54 -10.52 -12.96 -24.66
C ALA A 54 -10.24 -13.37 -26.11
N HIS A 55 -10.24 -12.41 -27.05
CA HIS A 55 -10.16 -12.68 -28.49
C HIS A 55 -8.85 -12.25 -29.15
N ASP A 56 -8.05 -11.40 -28.48
CA ASP A 56 -6.76 -10.90 -28.96
C ASP A 56 -5.68 -11.17 -27.89
N PRO A 57 -4.88 -12.24 -28.06
CA PRO A 57 -3.81 -12.59 -27.12
C PRO A 57 -2.75 -11.48 -26.97
N ALA A 58 -2.40 -10.78 -28.05
CA ALA A 58 -1.39 -9.73 -28.01
C ALA A 58 -1.87 -8.55 -27.16
N ALA A 59 -3.14 -8.15 -27.32
CA ALA A 59 -3.75 -7.15 -26.46
C ALA A 59 -3.88 -7.64 -25.01
N ALA A 60 -4.15 -8.93 -24.79
CA ALA A 60 -4.23 -9.50 -23.45
C ALA A 60 -2.90 -9.43 -22.70
N ASP A 61 -1.79 -9.72 -23.37
CA ASP A 61 -0.44 -9.65 -22.81
C ASP A 61 -0.04 -8.19 -22.51
N ALA A 62 -0.33 -7.28 -23.45
CA ALA A 62 -0.09 -5.85 -23.25
C ALA A 62 -0.85 -5.31 -22.04
N ILE A 63 -2.15 -5.64 -21.92
CA ILE A 63 -2.98 -5.23 -20.77
C ILE A 63 -2.45 -5.82 -19.46
N THR A 64 -2.04 -7.08 -19.47
CA THR A 64 -1.49 -7.75 -18.28
C THR A 64 -0.19 -7.08 -17.82
N THR A 65 0.68 -6.73 -18.77
CA THR A 65 1.94 -6.00 -18.53
C THR A 65 1.67 -4.62 -17.93
N ALA A 66 0.76 -3.85 -18.53
CA ALA A 66 0.38 -2.53 -18.03
C ALA A 66 -0.22 -2.59 -16.61
N LEU A 67 -1.07 -3.58 -16.32
CA LEU A 67 -1.61 -3.81 -14.98
C LEU A 67 -0.53 -4.13 -13.94
N ALA A 68 0.48 -4.92 -14.32
CA ALA A 68 1.61 -5.22 -13.45
C ALA A 68 2.41 -3.94 -13.12
N ALA A 69 2.69 -3.11 -14.14
CA ALA A 69 3.36 -1.82 -13.96
C ALA A 69 2.56 -0.88 -13.05
N GLY A 70 1.26 -0.72 -13.29
CA GLY A 70 0.38 0.09 -12.46
C GLY A 70 0.29 -0.43 -11.01
N LYS A 71 0.25 -1.75 -10.82
CA LYS A 71 0.31 -2.36 -9.47
C LYS A 71 1.63 -2.04 -8.77
N ALA A 72 2.75 -2.09 -9.48
CA ALA A 72 4.05 -1.73 -8.93
C ALA A 72 4.07 -0.26 -8.48
N LYS A 73 3.58 0.67 -9.32
CA LYS A 73 3.46 2.10 -8.96
C LYS A 73 2.60 2.32 -7.71
N ARG A 74 1.39 1.74 -7.66
CA ARG A 74 0.51 1.86 -6.48
C ARG A 74 1.15 1.29 -5.21
N THR A 75 1.88 0.19 -5.33
CA THR A 75 2.55 -0.44 -4.20
C THR A 75 3.69 0.44 -3.69
N ALA A 76 4.54 0.95 -4.59
CA ALA A 76 5.61 1.88 -4.26
C ALA A 76 5.06 3.14 -3.56
N ALA A 77 3.98 3.72 -4.07
CA ALA A 77 3.33 4.90 -3.48
C ALA A 77 2.72 4.65 -2.09
N ARG A 78 2.44 3.39 -1.72
CA ARG A 78 1.86 3.04 -0.40
C ARG A 78 2.92 2.93 0.70
N HIS A 79 4.20 2.80 0.32
CA HIS A 79 5.30 2.71 1.26
C HIS A 79 5.85 4.10 1.64
N GLY A 80 6.77 4.15 2.60
CA GLY A 80 7.35 5.42 3.05
C GLY A 80 6.49 6.22 4.03
N THR A 81 5.48 5.60 4.65
CA THR A 81 4.64 6.23 5.68
C THR A 81 4.67 5.44 6.98
N GLU A 82 4.51 6.13 8.12
CA GLU A 82 4.39 5.46 9.44
C GLU A 82 3.17 4.52 9.47
N GLY A 83 2.04 4.91 8.89
CA GLY A 83 0.82 4.10 8.84
C GLY A 83 1.04 2.75 8.15
N CYS A 84 1.86 2.70 7.11
CA CYS A 84 2.21 1.45 6.44
C CYS A 84 3.01 0.51 7.35
N TYR A 85 3.90 1.06 8.18
CA TYR A 85 4.64 0.30 9.19
C TYR A 85 3.74 -0.23 10.32
N THR A 86 2.86 0.62 10.85
CA THR A 86 2.08 0.32 12.06
C THR A 86 0.82 -0.50 11.75
N ARG A 87 0.01 -0.08 10.78
CA ARG A 87 -1.29 -0.71 10.47
C ARG A 87 -1.14 -1.99 9.65
N HIS A 88 -0.15 -2.05 8.77
CA HIS A 88 0.02 -3.16 7.83
C HIS A 88 1.26 -4.01 8.11
N GLY A 89 2.03 -3.68 9.17
CA GLY A 89 3.21 -4.46 9.54
C GLY A 89 4.35 -4.41 8.52
N CYS A 90 4.37 -3.43 7.60
CA CYS A 90 5.43 -3.33 6.60
C CYS A 90 6.79 -3.05 7.29
N ARG A 91 7.86 -3.72 6.84
CA ARG A 91 9.22 -3.60 7.38
C ARG A 91 10.26 -3.13 6.37
N ARG A 92 9.83 -2.65 5.20
CA ARG A 92 10.74 -2.09 4.20
C ARG A 92 11.49 -0.86 4.76
N PRO A 93 12.73 -0.59 4.31
CA PRO A 93 13.56 0.49 4.85
C PRO A 93 12.84 1.85 4.87
N GLU A 94 12.15 2.20 3.79
CA GLU A 94 11.34 3.41 3.64
C GLU A 94 10.22 3.56 4.70
N CYS A 95 9.47 2.50 4.99
CA CYS A 95 8.43 2.51 6.03
C CYS A 95 9.03 2.57 7.44
N THR A 96 10.13 1.86 7.67
CA THR A 96 10.84 1.86 8.96
C THR A 96 11.47 3.23 9.24
N ALA A 97 12.05 3.87 8.22
CA ALA A 97 12.58 5.23 8.30
C ALA A 97 11.47 6.24 8.61
N ALA A 98 10.34 6.17 7.89
CA ALA A 98 9.19 7.04 8.14
C ALA A 98 8.62 6.87 9.55
N ALA A 99 8.49 5.64 10.05
CA ALA A 99 8.05 5.37 11.42
C ALA A 99 9.05 5.91 12.47
N THR A 100 10.35 5.75 12.22
CA THR A 100 11.40 6.27 13.10
C THR A 100 11.40 7.80 13.14
N ALA A 101 11.27 8.45 11.99
CA ALA A 101 11.17 9.91 11.87
C ALA A 101 9.93 10.44 12.62
N ALA A 102 8.77 9.80 12.44
CA ALA A 102 7.55 10.19 13.11
C ALA A 102 7.63 10.02 14.65
N ARG A 103 8.20 8.90 15.14
CA ARG A 103 8.46 8.70 16.58
C ARG A 103 9.41 9.76 17.14
N THR A 104 10.44 10.13 16.38
CA THR A 104 11.40 11.16 16.80
C THR A 104 10.73 12.52 16.89
N THR A 105 9.93 12.89 15.88
CA THR A 105 9.14 14.14 15.87
C THR A 105 8.20 14.23 17.08
N ARG A 106 7.54 13.12 17.46
CA ARG A 106 6.69 13.11 18.67
C ARG A 106 7.47 13.29 19.97
N ARG A 107 8.67 12.70 20.07
CA ARG A 107 9.55 12.88 21.25
C ARG A 107 9.97 14.33 21.38
N THR A 108 10.43 14.96 20.30
CA THR A 108 10.87 16.36 20.32
C THR A 108 9.71 17.30 20.62
N ALA A 109 8.55 17.13 19.98
CA ALA A 109 7.37 17.96 20.22
C ALA A 109 6.86 17.87 21.67
N GLY A 110 6.94 16.68 22.30
CA GLY A 110 6.58 16.51 23.71
C GLY A 110 7.57 17.14 24.69
N THR A 111 8.77 17.50 24.23
CA THR A 111 9.79 18.13 25.09
C THR A 111 9.57 19.65 25.17
N ASP A 112 9.01 20.27 24.13
CA ASP A 112 8.78 21.72 24.07
C ASP A 112 7.53 22.18 24.86
N THR A 113 6.61 21.29 25.21
CA THR A 113 5.36 21.66 25.91
C THR A 113 5.43 21.48 27.43
N VAL A 114 6.52 20.93 27.96
CA VAL A 114 6.73 20.93 29.42
C VAL A 114 7.44 22.23 29.78
N LEU A 115 6.67 23.31 29.93
CA LEU A 115 7.02 24.28 30.96
C LEU A 115 7.21 23.46 32.24
N PRO A 116 8.34 23.58 32.96
CA PRO A 116 8.52 22.85 34.20
C PRO A 116 7.40 23.30 35.14
N THR A 117 6.33 22.52 35.24
CA THR A 117 5.41 22.63 36.36
C THR A 117 6.31 22.37 37.57
N PRO A 118 6.52 23.35 38.47
CA PRO A 118 7.31 23.09 39.65
C PRO A 118 6.61 21.92 40.34
N VAL A 119 7.28 20.77 40.36
CA VAL A 119 6.86 19.66 41.18
C VAL A 119 7.08 20.17 42.59
N THR A 120 6.04 20.75 43.19
CA THR A 120 5.98 20.88 44.64
C THR A 120 6.20 19.47 45.15
N ALA A 121 7.37 19.25 45.75
CA ALA A 121 7.73 18.01 46.39
C ALA A 121 6.72 17.75 47.52
N ALA A 122 5.58 17.15 47.18
CA ALA A 122 4.77 16.47 48.15
C ALA A 122 5.67 15.37 48.70
N ALA A 123 6.07 15.51 49.96
CA ALA A 123 6.88 14.55 50.67
C ALA A 123 6.30 13.15 50.45
N LEU A 124 6.99 12.35 49.64
CA LEU A 124 6.69 10.93 49.54
C LEU A 124 6.82 10.35 50.95
N PRO A 125 5.82 9.62 51.46
CA PRO A 125 5.99 8.92 52.73
C PRO A 125 7.19 7.98 52.59
N ALA A 126 8.06 8.01 53.61
CA ALA A 126 9.24 7.17 53.65
C ALA A 126 8.84 5.69 53.39
N PRO A 127 9.56 4.96 52.52
CA PRO A 127 9.29 3.55 52.35
C PRO A 127 9.58 2.82 53.66
N THR A 128 8.53 2.36 54.35
CA THR A 128 8.62 1.54 55.57
C THR A 128 8.95 0.07 55.28
N GLY A 129 9.26 -0.26 54.02
CA GLY A 129 9.66 -1.60 53.60
C GLY A 129 11.17 -1.70 53.46
N ARG A 130 11.79 -2.55 54.29
CA ARG A 130 13.16 -3.04 54.08
C ARG A 130 13.16 -3.89 52.80
N THR A 131 13.47 -3.28 51.66
CA THR A 131 13.65 -4.00 50.39
C THR A 131 14.94 -4.80 50.47
N THR A 132 14.81 -6.11 50.71
CA THR A 132 15.93 -7.05 50.56
C THR A 132 16.22 -7.21 49.07
N LEU A 133 17.33 -6.64 48.61
CA LEU A 133 17.87 -6.93 47.29
C LEU A 133 18.45 -8.35 47.33
N VAL A 134 17.75 -9.30 46.70
CA VAL A 134 18.33 -10.61 46.39
C VAL A 134 19.23 -10.42 45.18
N LEU A 135 20.55 -10.38 45.43
CA LEU A 135 21.56 -10.48 44.40
C LEU A 135 21.49 -11.90 43.83
N LEU A 136 20.88 -12.08 42.65
CA LEU A 136 20.99 -13.33 41.91
C LEU A 136 22.30 -13.30 41.12
N ASP A 137 23.31 -14.00 41.63
CA ASP A 137 24.54 -14.34 40.90
C ASP A 137 24.19 -15.25 39.71
N LEU A 138 24.09 -14.65 38.53
CA LEU A 138 24.03 -15.38 37.26
C LEU A 138 25.45 -15.82 36.89
N HIS A 139 25.83 -17.02 37.32
CA HIS A 139 26.99 -17.72 36.79
C HIS A 139 26.82 -17.95 35.28
N THR A 140 27.57 -17.19 34.49
CA THR A 140 27.75 -17.41 33.06
C THR A 140 28.82 -18.47 32.87
N THR A 141 28.44 -19.70 32.51
CA THR A 141 29.36 -20.71 31.98
C THR A 141 29.32 -20.67 30.46
N ALA A 142 30.44 -20.26 29.86
CA ALA A 142 30.66 -20.32 28.42
C ALA A 142 31.10 -21.74 28.01
N PRO A 143 30.56 -22.33 26.92
CA PRO A 143 31.14 -23.54 26.36
C PRO A 143 32.32 -23.20 25.42
N LEU A 144 33.46 -23.86 25.65
CA LEU A 144 34.57 -23.95 24.69
C LEU A 144 34.09 -24.67 23.42
N ALA A 145 34.22 -24.00 22.27
CA ALA A 145 34.20 -24.65 20.98
C ALA A 145 35.59 -25.25 20.70
N GLN A 146 35.67 -26.58 20.61
CA GLN A 146 36.82 -27.27 20.03
C GLN A 146 36.66 -27.26 18.50
N ALA A 147 37.69 -26.74 17.82
CA ALA A 147 37.86 -26.89 16.38
C ALA A 147 38.52 -28.26 16.12
N GLY A 148 37.89 -29.03 15.25
CA GLY A 148 38.45 -30.20 14.57
C GLY A 148 38.15 -30.09 13.09
#